data_AF-A0A4Q6EVN1-F1
#
_entry.id   AF-A0A4Q6EVN1-F1
#
_cell.length_a   1.000
_cell.length_b   1.000
_cell.length_c   1.000
_cell.angle_alpha   90.00
_cell.angle_beta   90.00
_cell.angle_gamma   90.00
#
_symmetry.space_group_name_H-M   'P 1'
#
loop_
_entity.id
_entity.type
_entity.pdbx_description
1 polymer ?
#
loop_
_entity_poly.entity_id
_entity_poly.type
_entity_poly.pdbx_seq_one_letter_code
_entity_poly.pdbx_strand_id
1 'polypeptide(L)'
;MQLEHDQKHRYQAALKAEEAPWIAFGLDASVELISDRLSGMAGLIDWALHGQVGKLLGAESAKAFEFALLPAPSGHQSFLLYQYGREPDAKAFAAQLKKLGVEELVLAASTFPRDFLAKLEQNLKKDGIPTRHLEP
;
A
#
# COMPACT_ATOMS: atom_id res chain seq x y z
N MET A 1 12.99 -18.71 -9.50
CA MET A 1 14.12 -17.79 -9.26
C MET A 1 14.23 -16.70 -10.33
N GLN A 2 14.07 -17.00 -11.63
CA GLN A 2 14.11 -15.98 -12.70
C GLN A 2 12.84 -15.11 -12.77
N LEU A 3 11.65 -15.72 -12.65
CA LEU A 3 10.34 -15.03 -12.63
C LEU A 3 10.23 -13.95 -11.54
N GLU A 4 10.78 -14.22 -10.35
CA GLU A 4 10.75 -13.29 -9.22
C GLU A 4 11.69 -12.08 -9.44
N HIS A 5 12.83 -12.30 -10.09
CA HIS A 5 13.74 -11.22 -10.48
C HIS A 5 13.10 -10.30 -11.53
N ASP A 6 12.43 -10.86 -12.52
CA ASP A 6 11.76 -10.09 -13.58
C ASP A 6 10.62 -9.23 -13.01
N GLN A 7 9.82 -9.78 -12.08
CA GLN A 7 8.77 -9.03 -11.39
C GLN A 7 9.33 -7.88 -10.55
N LYS A 8 10.41 -8.12 -9.80
CA LYS A 8 11.11 -7.09 -9.01
C LYS A 8 11.62 -5.95 -9.89
N HIS A 9 12.20 -6.27 -11.05
CA HIS A 9 12.68 -5.27 -12.00
C HIS A 9 11.54 -4.44 -12.61
N ARG A 10 10.44 -5.07 -13.02
CA ARG A 10 9.25 -4.36 -13.55
C ARG A 10 8.64 -3.44 -12.52
N TYR A 11 8.47 -3.94 -11.30
CA TYR A 11 7.97 -3.14 -10.19
C TYR A 11 8.86 -1.93 -9.90
N GLN A 12 10.19 -2.11 -9.85
CA GLN A 12 11.12 -0.98 -9.68
C GLN A 12 11.02 0.04 -10.81
N ALA A 13 10.85 -0.41 -12.05
CA ALA A 13 10.70 0.48 -13.20
C ALA A 13 9.40 1.28 -13.10
N ALA A 14 8.29 0.63 -12.77
CA ALA A 14 7.01 1.29 -12.53
C ALA A 14 7.11 2.31 -11.39
N LEU A 15 7.67 1.91 -10.24
CA LEU A 15 7.85 2.78 -9.08
C LEU A 15 8.70 4.03 -9.38
N LYS A 16 9.73 3.90 -10.23
CA LYS A 16 10.56 5.03 -10.67
C LYS A 16 9.83 5.97 -11.62
N ALA A 17 8.93 5.44 -12.45
CA ALA A 17 8.18 6.23 -13.44
C ALA A 17 7.13 7.14 -12.81
N GLU A 18 6.70 6.88 -11.58
CA GLU A 18 5.59 7.62 -10.96
C GLU A 18 5.95 9.02 -10.44
N GLU A 19 7.23 9.43 -10.41
CA GLU A 19 7.72 10.75 -9.94
C GLU A 19 7.03 11.27 -8.66
N ALA A 20 7.55 10.85 -7.50
CA ALA A 20 7.14 11.29 -6.14
C ALA A 20 5.64 11.15 -5.76
N PRO A 21 4.97 10.02 -6.02
CA PRO A 21 3.59 9.83 -5.59
C PRO A 21 3.49 9.43 -4.12
N TRP A 22 2.30 9.67 -3.55
CA TRP A 22 1.80 8.88 -2.43
C TRP A 22 1.40 7.49 -2.94
N ILE A 23 1.91 6.44 -2.31
CA ILE A 23 1.57 5.05 -2.64
C ILE A 23 0.80 4.42 -1.50
N ALA A 24 -0.42 3.98 -1.77
CA ALA A 24 -1.27 3.31 -0.81
C ALA A 24 -1.35 1.81 -1.10
N PHE A 25 -1.21 1.02 -0.04
CA PHE A 25 -1.36 -0.44 -0.12
C PHE A 25 -1.96 -1.01 1.17
N GLY A 26 -2.56 -2.18 1.05
CA GLY A 26 -3.35 -2.80 2.10
C GLY A 26 -2.75 -4.12 2.60
N LEU A 27 -3.02 -4.44 3.86
CA LEU A 27 -2.74 -5.76 4.44
C LEU A 27 -3.96 -6.26 5.21
N ASP A 28 -4.37 -7.49 4.91
CA ASP A 28 -5.43 -8.18 5.63
C ASP A 28 -4.91 -8.65 7.00
N ALA A 29 -5.41 -8.01 8.06
CA ALA A 29 -5.09 -8.34 9.44
C ALA A 29 -5.68 -9.69 9.90
N SER A 30 -6.63 -10.27 9.14
CA SER A 30 -7.22 -11.58 9.45
C SER A 30 -6.34 -12.76 9.04
N VAL A 31 -5.37 -12.56 8.15
CA VAL A 31 -4.39 -13.59 7.76
C VAL A 31 -3.38 -13.75 8.90
N GLU A 32 -3.17 -14.94 9.46
CA GLU A 32 -2.30 -15.08 10.65
C GLU A 32 -0.80 -15.02 10.31
N LEU A 33 -0.39 -15.66 9.21
CA LEU A 33 1.01 -15.75 8.83
C LEU A 33 1.49 -14.47 8.12
N ILE A 34 2.58 -13.88 8.63
CA ILE A 34 3.21 -12.69 8.02
C ILE A 34 3.67 -12.98 6.59
N SER A 35 4.17 -14.18 6.31
CA SER A 35 4.57 -14.60 4.96
C SER A 35 3.43 -14.47 3.95
N ASP A 36 2.21 -14.78 4.39
CA ASP A 36 1.03 -14.81 3.54
C ASP A 36 0.50 -13.39 3.34
N ARG A 37 0.57 -12.55 4.40
CA ARG A 37 0.31 -11.11 4.31
C ARG A 37 1.25 -10.41 3.34
N LEU A 38 2.52 -10.79 3.32
CA LEU A 38 3.57 -10.21 2.46
C LEU A 38 3.77 -11.00 1.15
N SER A 39 2.70 -11.61 0.63
CA SER A 39 2.72 -12.25 -0.67
C SER A 39 2.33 -11.28 -1.80
N GLY A 40 2.69 -11.63 -3.04
CA GLY A 40 2.34 -10.85 -4.23
C GLY A 40 2.83 -9.40 -4.17
N MET A 41 1.92 -8.46 -4.47
CA MET A 41 2.23 -7.02 -4.52
C MET A 41 2.70 -6.45 -3.18
N ALA A 42 2.12 -6.90 -2.06
CA ALA A 42 2.54 -6.48 -0.73
C ALA A 42 3.99 -6.88 -0.42
N GLY A 43 4.41 -8.07 -0.88
CA GLY A 43 5.80 -8.53 -0.78
C GLY A 43 6.77 -7.73 -1.65
N LEU A 44 6.35 -7.33 -2.85
CA LEU A 44 7.15 -6.46 -3.72
C LEU A 44 7.34 -5.06 -3.10
N ILE A 45 6.30 -4.52 -2.49
CA ILE A 45 6.37 -3.24 -1.77
C ILE A 45 7.29 -3.36 -0.55
N ASP A 46 7.14 -4.40 0.29
CA ASP A 46 8.02 -4.61 1.44
C ASP A 46 9.49 -4.77 1.02
N TRP A 47 9.74 -5.49 -0.07
CA TRP A 47 11.08 -5.60 -0.65
C TRP A 47 11.65 -4.23 -1.06
N ALA A 48 10.87 -3.39 -1.75
CA ALA A 48 11.31 -2.04 -2.12
C ALA A 48 11.48 -1.11 -0.91
N LEU A 49 10.77 -1.40 0.18
CA LEU A 49 10.92 -0.72 1.47
C LEU A 49 12.01 -1.36 2.37
N HIS A 50 12.79 -2.32 1.86
CA HIS A 50 13.85 -3.00 2.61
C HIS A 50 13.38 -3.73 3.88
N GLY A 51 12.21 -4.37 3.80
CA GLY A 51 11.65 -5.18 4.89
C GLY A 51 11.03 -4.38 6.02
N GLN A 52 10.76 -3.08 5.82
CA GLN A 52 10.16 -2.23 6.85
C GLN A 52 8.78 -2.72 7.28
N VAL A 53 7.97 -3.25 6.37
CA VAL A 53 6.63 -3.77 6.68
C VAL A 53 6.75 -5.04 7.51
N GLY A 54 7.62 -5.97 7.11
CA GLY A 54 7.88 -7.18 7.88
C GLY A 54 8.37 -6.90 9.30
N LYS A 55 9.28 -5.94 9.46
CA LYS A 55 9.76 -5.49 10.78
C LYS A 55 8.65 -4.86 11.63
N LEU A 56 7.80 -4.04 11.02
CA LEU A 56 6.65 -3.41 11.69
C LEU A 56 5.67 -4.47 12.20
N LEU A 57 5.40 -5.52 11.41
CA LEU A 57 4.50 -6.62 11.79
C LEU A 57 5.11 -7.58 12.83
N GLY A 58 6.43 -7.79 12.80
CA GLY A 58 7.13 -8.74 13.67
C GLY A 58 7.52 -8.19 15.06
N ALA A 59 7.48 -6.88 15.27
CA ALA A 59 7.73 -6.32 16.59
C ALA A 59 6.54 -6.62 17.53
N GLU A 60 6.77 -7.31 18.65
CA GLU A 60 5.76 -7.66 19.69
C GLU A 60 4.99 -6.43 20.25
N SER A 61 5.44 -5.22 19.93
CA SER A 61 4.80 -3.94 20.25
C SER A 61 3.86 -3.42 19.17
N ALA A 62 3.59 -4.16 18.10
CA ALA A 62 2.59 -3.80 17.10
C ALA A 62 1.19 -3.89 17.73
N LYS A 63 0.84 -2.87 18.52
CA LYS A 63 -0.54 -2.46 18.72
C LYS A 63 -1.21 -2.51 17.36
N ALA A 64 -2.41 -3.07 17.29
CA ALA A 64 -3.25 -3.00 16.10
C ALA A 64 -3.24 -1.56 15.60
N PHE A 65 -2.47 -1.30 14.55
CA PHE A 65 -2.46 0.00 13.91
C PHE A 65 -3.39 -0.13 12.73
N GLU A 66 -4.10 0.94 12.43
CA GLU A 66 -4.95 0.97 11.25
C GLU A 66 -4.13 1.49 10.06
N PHE A 67 -3.33 2.54 10.28
CA PHE A 67 -2.49 3.15 9.25
C PHE A 67 -1.05 3.30 9.72
N ALA A 68 -0.10 3.07 8.81
CA ALA A 68 1.31 3.35 9.04
C ALA A 68 1.93 4.09 7.85
N LEU A 69 2.71 5.13 8.14
CA LEU A 69 3.51 5.83 7.16
C LEU A 69 4.90 5.20 7.10
N LEU A 70 5.31 4.81 5.90
CA LEU A 70 6.60 4.17 5.66
C LEU A 70 7.39 5.03 4.68
N PRO A 71 8.57 5.55 5.09
CA PRO A 71 9.40 6.32 4.19
C PRO A 71 10.07 5.41 3.16
N ALA A 72 10.09 5.84 1.89
CA ALA A 72 10.94 5.21 0.89
C ALA A 72 12.43 5.34 1.29
N PRO A 73 13.26 4.32 1.05
CA PRO A 73 14.71 4.44 1.24
C PRO A 73 15.35 5.58 0.43
N SER A 74 14.74 5.94 -0.70
CA SER A 74 15.16 7.05 -1.57
C SER A 74 14.67 8.43 -1.11
N GLY A 75 13.70 8.49 -0.19
CA GLY A 75 13.07 9.73 0.29
C GLY A 75 12.08 10.40 -0.68
N HIS A 76 11.92 9.89 -1.90
CA HIS A 76 11.06 10.52 -2.92
C HIS A 76 9.58 10.11 -2.82
N GLN A 77 9.28 8.89 -2.39
CA GLN A 77 7.92 8.38 -2.27
C GLN A 77 7.48 8.26 -0.81
N SER A 78 6.20 8.51 -0.57
CA SER A 78 5.56 8.29 0.72
C SER A 78 4.63 7.08 0.62
N PHE A 79 4.84 6.07 1.46
CA PHE A 79 4.00 4.88 1.46
C PHE A 79 3.02 4.94 2.64
N LEU A 80 1.74 4.75 2.35
CA LEU A 80 0.68 4.58 3.32
C LEU A 80 0.24 3.12 3.33
N LEU A 81 0.59 2.42 4.41
CA LEU A 81 0.08 1.10 4.70
C LEU A 81 -1.25 1.21 5.45
N TYR A 82 -2.26 0.48 4.99
CA TYR A 82 -3.52 0.27 5.69
C TYR A 82 -3.66 -1.19 6.11
N GLN A 83 -3.71 -1.42 7.41
CA GLN A 83 -4.01 -2.72 7.98
C GLN A 83 -5.51 -2.80 8.25
N TYR A 84 -6.20 -3.67 7.51
CA TYR A 84 -7.66 -3.79 7.58
C TYR A 84 -8.11 -5.12 8.17
N GLY A 85 -9.22 -5.10 8.90
CA GLY A 85 -9.93 -6.31 9.32
C GLY A 85 -10.86 -6.85 8.23
N ARG A 86 -11.83 -7.69 8.62
CA ARG A 86 -12.80 -8.30 7.68
C ARG A 86 -13.56 -7.29 6.81
N GLU A 87 -13.82 -6.10 7.35
CA GLU A 87 -14.57 -5.04 6.66
C GLU A 87 -13.73 -3.76 6.62
N PRO A 88 -12.93 -3.54 5.56
CA PRO A 88 -12.19 -2.30 5.38
C PRO A 88 -13.12 -1.10 5.13
N ASP A 89 -12.81 0.06 5.71
CA ASP A 89 -13.61 1.28 5.61
C ASP A 89 -13.00 2.27 4.61
N ALA A 90 -13.60 2.33 3.42
CA ALA A 90 -13.18 3.23 2.35
C ALA A 90 -13.35 4.72 2.68
N LYS A 91 -14.26 5.08 3.60
CA LYS A 91 -14.42 6.46 4.06
C LYS A 91 -13.33 6.84 5.04
N ALA A 92 -13.02 5.96 5.99
CA ALA A 92 -11.92 6.18 6.93
C ALA A 92 -10.58 6.33 6.19
N PHE A 93 -10.33 5.47 5.19
CA PHE A 93 -9.15 5.57 4.33
C PHE A 93 -9.09 6.90 3.58
N ALA A 94 -10.16 7.30 2.90
CA ALA A 94 -10.20 8.57 2.17
C ALA A 94 -10.02 9.78 3.11
N ALA A 95 -10.61 9.74 4.31
CA ALA A 95 -10.41 10.77 5.32
C ALA A 95 -8.95 10.85 5.79
N GLN A 96 -8.28 9.71 5.96
CA GLN A 96 -6.87 9.66 6.32
C GLN A 96 -5.98 10.26 5.23
N LEU A 97 -6.24 9.96 3.95
CA LEU A 97 -5.52 10.57 2.82
C LEU A 97 -5.67 12.10 2.80
N LYS A 98 -6.88 12.60 3.02
CA LYS A 98 -7.12 14.05 3.13
C LYS A 98 -6.35 14.68 4.28
N LYS A 99 -6.34 14.04 5.45
CA LYS A 99 -5.59 14.51 6.63
C LYS A 99 -4.08 14.61 6.35
N LEU A 100 -3.56 13.71 5.51
CA LEU A 100 -2.17 13.70 5.08
C LEU A 100 -1.85 14.69 3.96
N GLY A 101 -2.85 15.40 3.42
CA GLY A 101 -2.66 16.34 2.32
C GLY A 101 -2.30 15.65 1.01
N VAL A 102 -2.81 14.43 0.77
CA VAL A 102 -2.56 13.71 -0.47
C VAL A 102 -3.31 14.38 -1.62
N GLU A 103 -2.57 14.91 -2.59
CA GLU A 103 -3.12 15.54 -3.79
C GLU A 103 -3.25 14.55 -4.96
N GLU A 104 -2.38 13.53 -5.00
CA GLU A 104 -2.40 12.46 -5.98
C GLU A 104 -2.02 11.13 -5.33
N LEU A 105 -2.70 10.05 -5.72
CA LEU A 105 -2.52 8.74 -5.12
C LEU A 105 -2.26 7.65 -6.17
N VAL A 106 -1.25 6.85 -5.91
CA VAL A 106 -0.99 5.59 -6.59
C VAL A 106 -1.44 4.44 -5.68
N LEU A 107 -2.32 3.59 -6.20
CA LEU A 107 -2.88 2.44 -5.49
C LEU A 107 -2.19 1.15 -5.94
N ALA A 108 -1.64 0.41 -4.99
CA ALA A 108 -1.36 -1.02 -5.20
C ALA A 108 -2.68 -1.80 -5.10
N ALA A 109 -3.52 -1.68 -6.12
CA ALA A 109 -4.92 -2.06 -6.09
C ALA A 109 -5.11 -3.54 -5.73
N SER A 110 -4.27 -4.44 -6.23
CA SER A 110 -4.31 -5.88 -5.93
C SER A 110 -4.16 -6.24 -4.45
N THR A 111 -3.74 -5.31 -3.59
CA THR A 111 -3.62 -5.51 -2.13
C THR A 111 -4.92 -5.29 -1.35
N PHE A 112 -6.00 -4.89 -2.03
CA PHE A 112 -7.28 -4.56 -1.40
C PHE A 112 -8.44 -5.41 -1.93
N PRO A 113 -9.52 -5.60 -1.14
CA PRO A 113 -10.75 -6.20 -1.65
C PRO A 113 -11.40 -5.34 -2.74
N ARG A 114 -11.95 -5.98 -3.78
CA ARG A 114 -12.54 -5.28 -4.94
C ARG A 114 -13.66 -4.30 -4.58
N ASP A 115 -14.55 -4.70 -3.67
CA ASP A 115 -15.67 -3.85 -3.24
C ASP A 115 -15.21 -2.62 -2.46
N PHE A 116 -14.12 -2.76 -1.71
CA PHE A 116 -13.49 -1.63 -1.03
C PHE A 116 -12.88 -0.66 -2.03
N LEU A 117 -12.12 -1.17 -3.01
CA LEU A 117 -11.50 -0.34 -4.05
C LEU A 117 -12.53 0.47 -4.81
N ALA A 118 -13.61 -0.16 -5.27
CA ALA A 118 -14.67 0.52 -6.02
C ALA A 118 -15.28 1.69 -5.22
N LYS A 119 -15.49 1.48 -3.91
CA LYS A 119 -15.98 2.53 -3.00
C LYS A 119 -14.92 3.61 -2.74
N LEU A 120 -13.66 3.22 -2.55
CA LEU A 120 -12.55 4.15 -2.30
C LEU A 120 -12.34 5.07 -3.50
N GLU A 121 -12.25 4.51 -4.70
CA GLU A 121 -12.10 5.28 -5.95
C GLU A 121 -13.28 6.22 -6.18
N GLN A 122 -14.51 5.79 -5.86
CA GLN A 122 -15.68 6.66 -5.93
C GLN A 122 -15.56 7.84 -4.95
N ASN A 123 -15.08 7.61 -3.73
CA ASN A 123 -14.87 8.67 -2.74
C ASN A 123 -13.75 9.62 -3.19
N LEU A 124 -12.60 9.10 -3.62
CA LEU A 124 -11.46 9.89 -4.07
C LEU A 124 -11.80 10.74 -5.29
N LYS A 125 -12.58 10.20 -6.23
CA LYS A 125 -13.09 10.96 -7.38
C LYS A 125 -13.99 12.12 -6.97
N LYS A 126 -14.87 11.93 -5.98
CA LYS A 126 -15.71 13.02 -5.43
C LYS A 126 -14.86 14.10 -4.74
N ASP A 127 -13.75 13.66 -4.15
CA ASP A 127 -12.81 14.51 -3.42
C ASP A 127 -11.76 15.17 -4.33
N GLY A 128 -11.78 14.88 -5.63
CA GLY A 128 -10.88 15.47 -6.62
C GLY A 128 -9.44 14.93 -6.56
N ILE A 129 -9.20 13.81 -5.88
CA ILE A 129 -7.87 13.18 -5.78
C ILE A 129 -7.71 12.22 -6.98
N PRO A 130 -6.80 12.51 -7.94
CA PRO A 130 -6.51 11.60 -9.03
C PRO A 130 -5.92 10.29 -8.49
N THR A 131 -6.33 9.18 -9.10
CA THR A 131 -5.85 7.84 -8.73
C THR A 131 -5.25 7.14 -9.93
N ARG A 132 -4.10 6.50 -9.71
CA ARG A 132 -3.41 5.61 -10.66
C ARG A 132 -3.18 4.26 -9.99
N HIS A 133 -2.96 3.21 -10.78
CA HIS A 133 -2.69 1.87 -10.24
C HIS A 133 -1.24 1.48 -10.49
N LEU A 134 -0.63 0.86 -9.48
CA LEU A 134 0.72 0.30 -9.55
C LEU A 134 0.61 -1.22 -9.52
N GLU A 135 0.92 -1.85 -10.65
CA GLU A 135 0.95 -3.30 -10.81
C GLU A 135 2.17 -3.68 -11.70
N PRO A 136 2.81 -4.85 -11.49
CA PRO A 136 3.99 -5.29 -12.24
C PRO A 136 3.72 -5.84 -13.65
#